data_AF-E3M7F3-F1
#
_entry.id   AF-E3M7F3-F1
#
_cell.length_a   1.000
_cell.length_b   1.000
_cell.length_c   1.000
_cell.angle_alpha   90.00
_cell.angle_beta   90.00
_cell.angle_gamma   90.00
#
_symmetry.space_group_name_H-M   'P 1'
#
loop_
_entity.id
_entity.type
_entity.pdbx_description
1 polymer ?
#
loop_
_entity_poly.entity_id
_entity_poly.type
_entity_poly.pdbx_seq_one_letter_code
_entity_poly.pdbx_strand_id
1 'polypeptide(L)'
;MRALYSSLILFNFISFATGTATSHEVSRCPPLTHVRCFDGLTCIRKSWMCDGKIDCADHSDELAHICLKRSSRNNLQLQDISVGLKCPPSWFRCTDSSSCIAPKKVCDKYKDCR
;
A
#
# COMPACT_ATOMS: atom_id res chain seq x y z
N MET A 1 19.35 -9.73 -54.96
CA MET A 1 20.31 -8.69 -55.42
C MET A 1 20.15 -7.43 -54.58
N ARG A 2 21.14 -6.53 -54.54
CA ARG A 2 21.14 -5.31 -53.70
C ARG A 2 21.00 -4.04 -54.56
N ALA A 3 20.70 -2.92 -53.90
CA ALA A 3 20.83 -1.54 -54.41
C ALA A 3 19.78 -1.13 -55.48
N LEU A 4 19.56 0.15 -55.78
CA LEU A 4 20.32 1.38 -55.45
C LEU A 4 19.45 2.47 -54.79
N TYR A 5 19.97 3.05 -53.72
CA TYR A 5 19.56 4.35 -53.19
C TYR A 5 20.22 5.45 -54.05
N SER A 6 19.43 6.37 -54.59
CA SER A 6 19.92 7.47 -55.44
C SER A 6 19.33 8.81 -55.00
N SER A 7 20.14 9.86 -55.08
CA SER A 7 19.88 11.16 -54.47
C SER A 7 18.81 11.98 -55.20
N LEU A 8 18.01 12.73 -54.43
CA LEU A 8 17.77 14.17 -54.64
C LEU A 8 16.93 14.73 -53.46
N ILE A 9 17.47 15.73 -52.76
CA ILE A 9 16.75 16.43 -51.69
C ILE A 9 15.99 17.61 -52.32
N LEU A 10 14.66 17.56 -52.30
CA LEU A 10 13.79 18.67 -52.67
C LEU A 10 12.62 18.77 -51.68
N PHE A 11 12.00 19.95 -51.65
CA PHE A 11 10.94 20.37 -50.72
C PHE A 11 11.36 20.54 -49.26
N ASN A 12 11.92 21.73 -48.98
CA ASN A 12 11.71 22.38 -47.68
C ASN A 12 10.19 22.60 -47.51
N PHE A 13 9.57 21.90 -46.56
CA PHE A 13 8.29 22.31 -46.00
C PHE A 13 8.50 22.89 -44.60
N ILE A 14 7.83 24.01 -44.34
CA ILE A 14 8.01 24.83 -43.15
C ILE A 14 7.46 24.07 -41.93
N SER A 15 8.19 24.14 -40.81
CA SER A 15 7.76 23.59 -39.52
C SER A 15 6.37 24.09 -39.12
N PHE A 16 5.46 23.18 -38.76
CA PHE A 16 4.58 23.41 -37.61
C PHE A 16 4.20 22.09 -36.93
N ALA A 17 3.83 22.16 -35.65
CA ALA A 17 3.82 21.01 -34.77
C ALA A 17 2.48 20.25 -34.72
N THR A 18 2.55 18.92 -34.62
CA THR A 18 1.54 18.09 -33.95
C THR A 18 2.22 17.01 -33.11
N GLY A 19 1.87 16.95 -31.82
CA GLY A 19 2.06 15.78 -30.96
C GLY A 19 3.50 15.39 -30.60
N THR A 20 4.05 16.01 -29.55
CA THR A 20 5.00 15.30 -28.66
C THR A 20 4.26 14.19 -27.90
N ALA A 21 3.88 13.13 -28.60
CA ALA A 21 3.36 11.90 -28.00
C ALA A 21 4.54 11.10 -27.42
N THR A 22 5.27 11.71 -26.49
CA THR A 22 6.19 10.98 -25.61
C THR A 22 5.35 10.07 -24.74
N SER A 23 5.17 8.82 -25.16
CA SER A 23 4.72 7.72 -24.31
C SER A 23 5.82 7.35 -23.30
N HIS A 24 6.31 8.35 -22.58
CA HIS A 24 6.86 8.19 -21.25
C HIS A 24 5.68 7.89 -20.30
N GLU A 25 5.02 6.78 -20.58
CA GLU A 25 3.96 6.15 -19.83
C GLU A 25 4.59 5.73 -18.50
N VAL A 26 4.70 6.67 -17.57
CA VAL A 26 5.17 6.37 -16.22
C VAL A 26 4.20 5.32 -15.69
N SER A 27 4.69 4.11 -15.44
CA SER A 27 3.94 2.89 -15.11
C SER A 27 3.19 2.99 -13.78
N ARG A 28 2.25 3.92 -13.72
CA ARG A 28 1.48 4.31 -12.54
C ARG A 28 0.30 3.37 -12.43
N CYS A 29 0.41 2.40 -11.52
CA CYS A 29 -0.70 1.51 -11.17
C CYS A 29 -2.00 2.33 -11.01
N PRO A 30 -3.09 2.01 -11.74
CA PRO A 30 -4.30 2.83 -11.74
C PRO A 30 -4.83 3.06 -10.31
N PRO A 31 -4.71 4.27 -9.73
CA PRO A 31 -4.76 4.46 -8.28
C PRO A 31 -6.16 4.25 -7.69
N LEU A 32 -7.18 4.16 -8.54
CA LEU A 32 -8.55 3.84 -8.16
C LEU A 32 -8.76 2.34 -7.90
N THR A 33 -8.15 1.46 -8.69
CA THR A 33 -8.43 0.00 -8.69
C THR A 33 -7.24 -0.87 -8.29
N HIS A 34 -6.02 -0.38 -8.43
CA HIS A 34 -4.78 -1.11 -8.14
C HIS A 34 -4.02 -0.48 -6.98
N VAL A 35 -3.08 -1.25 -6.43
CA VAL A 35 -2.00 -0.80 -5.55
C VAL A 35 -0.67 -1.23 -6.15
N ARG A 36 0.40 -0.50 -5.83
CA ARG A 36 1.76 -0.89 -6.18
C ARG A 36 2.33 -1.73 -5.03
N CYS A 37 2.95 -2.86 -5.36
CA CYS A 37 3.77 -3.63 -4.43
C CYS A 37 4.94 -2.78 -3.92
N PHE A 38 5.56 -3.18 -2.81
CA PHE A 38 6.63 -2.41 -2.17
C PHE A 38 7.92 -2.40 -3.01
N ASP A 39 8.14 -3.43 -3.84
CA ASP A 39 9.13 -3.51 -4.93
C ASP A 39 9.12 -2.29 -5.86
N GLY A 40 7.97 -1.62 -5.97
CA GLY A 40 7.73 -0.51 -6.86
C GLY A 40 7.60 -0.85 -8.35
N LEU A 41 7.64 -2.14 -8.70
CA LEU A 41 7.59 -2.68 -10.05
C LEU A 41 6.21 -3.24 -10.38
N THR A 42 5.57 -3.91 -9.41
CA THR A 42 4.37 -4.73 -9.64
C THR A 42 3.09 -3.99 -9.23
N CYS A 43 2.02 -4.13 -10.03
CA CYS A 43 0.71 -3.51 -9.80
C CYS A 43 -0.37 -4.58 -9.63
N ILE A 44 -0.84 -4.81 -8.41
CA ILE A 44 -1.91 -5.78 -8.10
C ILE A 44 -3.26 -5.07 -7.88
N ARG A 45 -4.36 -5.81 -7.94
CA ARG A 45 -5.70 -5.25 -7.64
C ARG A 45 -5.84 -4.97 -6.15
N LYS A 46 -6.62 -3.95 -5.79
CA LYS A 46 -6.98 -3.66 -4.37
C LYS A 46 -7.71 -4.82 -3.66
N SER A 47 -8.27 -5.75 -4.43
CA SER A 47 -8.90 -6.98 -3.93
C SER A 47 -7.92 -8.09 -3.58
N TRP A 48 -6.68 -8.05 -4.10
CA TRP A 48 -5.61 -9.03 -3.85
C TRP A 48 -4.63 -8.54 -2.78
N MET A 49 -5.03 -7.54 -2.00
CA MET A 49 -4.23 -7.03 -0.89
C MET A 49 -4.75 -7.67 0.39
N CYS A 50 -4.00 -8.61 0.96
CA CYS A 50 -4.39 -9.37 2.14
C CYS A 50 -5.59 -10.30 1.87
N ASP A 51 -5.58 -11.01 0.72
CA ASP A 51 -6.58 -12.03 0.38
C ASP A 51 -6.13 -13.47 0.69
N GLY A 52 -4.89 -13.64 1.14
CA GLY A 52 -4.28 -14.91 1.52
C GLY A 52 -3.42 -15.55 0.42
N LYS A 53 -3.20 -14.86 -0.71
CA LYS A 53 -2.38 -15.33 -1.83
C LYS A 53 -1.31 -14.30 -2.20
N ILE A 54 -0.11 -14.80 -2.48
CA ILE A 54 1.02 -13.99 -2.94
C ILE A 54 0.83 -13.68 -4.44
N ASP A 55 0.57 -12.42 -4.75
CA ASP A 55 0.54 -11.81 -6.10
C ASP A 55 1.68 -10.79 -6.31
N CYS A 56 2.23 -10.21 -5.25
CA CYS A 56 3.46 -9.41 -5.29
C CYS A 56 4.71 -10.30 -5.18
N ALA A 57 5.72 -10.07 -6.03
CA ALA A 57 6.98 -10.83 -6.01
C ALA A 57 7.74 -10.71 -4.67
N ASP A 58 7.65 -9.55 -4.00
CA ASP A 58 8.20 -9.28 -2.67
C ASP A 58 7.26 -9.68 -1.50
N HIS A 59 6.11 -10.29 -1.81
CA HIS A 59 5.08 -10.73 -0.87
C HIS A 59 4.47 -9.58 -0.03
N SER A 60 4.66 -8.31 -0.45
CA SER A 60 4.24 -7.12 0.31
C SER A 60 2.73 -6.89 0.40
N ASP A 61 1.97 -7.61 -0.42
CA ASP A 61 0.52 -7.78 -0.34
C ASP A 61 0.05 -8.57 0.89
N GLU A 62 0.79 -9.60 1.28
CA GLU A 62 0.46 -10.50 2.40
C GLU A 62 1.31 -10.26 3.67
N LEU A 63 2.24 -9.31 3.66
CA LEU A 63 3.02 -8.95 4.84
C LEU A 63 2.13 -8.44 5.99
N ALA A 64 2.11 -9.19 7.10
CA ALA A 64 1.26 -8.92 8.26
C ALA A 64 1.31 -7.46 8.76
N HIS A 65 2.48 -6.82 8.77
CA HIS A 65 2.63 -5.42 9.24
C HIS A 65 1.97 -4.38 8.30
N ILE A 66 1.61 -4.78 7.07
CA ILE A 66 0.88 -4.00 6.09
C ILE A 66 -0.62 -4.34 6.18
N CYS A 67 -0.96 -5.64 6.28
CA CYS A 67 -2.34 -6.11 6.40
C CYS A 67 -3.04 -5.72 7.71
N LEU A 68 -2.33 -5.75 8.85
CA LEU A 68 -2.86 -5.35 10.15
C LEU A 68 -3.32 -3.88 10.19
N LYS A 69 -2.89 -3.02 9.25
CA LYS A 69 -3.40 -1.64 9.12
C LYS A 69 -4.84 -1.56 8.60
N ARG A 70 -5.43 -2.66 8.11
CA ARG A 70 -6.83 -2.72 7.66
C ARG A 70 -7.76 -3.44 8.65
N SER A 71 -7.20 -4.28 9.52
CA SER A 71 -7.96 -5.11 10.49
C SER A 71 -8.41 -4.32 11.74
N SER A 72 -9.19 -3.26 11.53
CA SER A 72 -10.00 -2.61 12.58
C SER A 72 -11.51 -2.80 12.34
N ARG A 73 -11.86 -3.77 11.48
CA ARG A 73 -13.23 -4.26 11.28
C ARG A 73 -13.20 -5.78 11.04
N ASN A 74 -13.80 -6.50 11.98
CA ASN A 74 -14.31 -7.88 11.87
C ASN A 74 -13.27 -9.02 11.74
N ASN A 75 -12.91 -9.56 12.91
CA ASN A 75 -12.87 -11.00 13.22
C ASN A 75 -12.45 -11.97 12.08
N LEU A 76 -11.16 -12.29 12.01
CA LEU A 76 -10.69 -13.60 11.57
C LEU A 76 -10.11 -14.35 12.79
N GLN A 77 -10.59 -15.57 13.00
CA GLN A 77 -10.18 -16.45 14.09
C GLN A 77 -8.93 -17.25 13.69
N LEU A 78 -7.74 -16.73 13.99
CA LEU A 78 -6.52 -17.54 14.08
C LEU A 78 -5.93 -17.42 15.49
N GLN A 79 -5.95 -18.54 16.21
CA GLN A 79 -5.57 -18.64 17.62
C GLN A 79 -4.06 -18.94 17.72
N ASP A 80 -3.23 -18.27 18.53
CA ASP A 80 -3.43 -16.99 19.24
C ASP A 80 -2.13 -16.14 19.24
N ILE A 81 -1.23 -15.99 20.23
CA ILE A 81 -1.12 -16.48 21.62
C ILE A 81 -0.94 -15.26 22.55
N SER A 82 -1.93 -14.98 23.39
CA SER A 82 -1.88 -14.04 24.52
C SER A 82 -1.45 -12.60 24.19
N VAL A 83 -2.05 -11.96 23.18
CA VAL A 83 -1.83 -10.51 22.91
C VAL A 83 -2.83 -9.64 23.67
N GLY A 84 -2.69 -9.56 24.99
CA GLY A 84 -3.48 -8.64 25.80
C GLY A 84 -3.31 -7.19 25.33
N LEU A 85 -4.43 -6.47 25.17
CA LEU A 85 -4.60 -5.03 24.87
C LEU A 85 -3.28 -4.21 24.84
N LYS A 86 -2.65 -4.04 23.67
CA LYS A 86 -1.39 -3.28 23.53
C LYS A 86 -1.67 -1.77 23.65
N CYS A 87 -1.58 -1.25 24.86
CA CYS A 87 -1.66 0.18 25.13
C CYS A 87 -0.53 0.96 24.42
N PRO A 88 -0.76 2.22 24.00
CA PRO A 88 0.29 3.09 23.48
C PRO A 88 1.45 3.28 24.49
N PRO A 89 2.67 3.63 24.04
CA PRO A 89 3.72 4.07 24.96
C PRO A 89 3.19 5.22 25.83
N SER A 90 3.54 5.21 27.12
CA SER A 90 2.99 6.04 28.21
C SER A 90 1.56 5.74 28.70
N TRP A 91 0.83 4.75 28.16
CA TRP A 91 -0.50 4.39 28.70
C TRP A 91 -0.43 3.17 29.64
N PHE A 92 -1.25 3.20 30.68
CA PHE A 92 -1.33 2.16 31.71
C PHE A 92 -2.42 1.15 31.37
N ARG A 93 -2.20 -0.13 31.67
CA ARG A 93 -3.14 -1.22 31.37
C ARG A 93 -3.90 -1.62 32.64
N CYS A 94 -5.22 -1.81 32.56
CA CYS A 94 -5.97 -2.47 33.63
C CYS A 94 -5.55 -3.94 33.81
N THR A 95 -5.65 -4.45 35.04
CA THR A 95 -5.21 -5.82 35.40
C THR A 95 -6.01 -6.92 34.73
N ASP A 96 -7.28 -6.67 34.43
CA ASP A 96 -8.17 -7.52 33.62
C ASP A 96 -7.92 -7.39 32.09
N SER A 97 -6.99 -6.53 31.67
CA SER A 97 -6.74 -6.13 30.28
C SER A 97 -7.96 -5.56 29.51
N SER A 98 -8.99 -5.06 30.19
CA SER A 98 -10.19 -4.54 29.51
C SER A 98 -10.00 -3.15 28.90
N SER A 99 -9.21 -2.27 29.53
CA SER A 99 -8.98 -0.90 29.07
C SER A 99 -7.54 -0.40 29.29
N CYS A 100 -7.20 0.69 28.59
CA CYS A 100 -5.96 1.45 28.78
C CYS A 100 -6.30 2.82 29.37
N ILE A 101 -5.60 3.21 30.42
CA ILE A 101 -5.76 4.46 31.16
C ILE A 101 -4.63 5.42 30.76
N ALA A 102 -4.99 6.65 30.38
CA ALA A 102 -4.02 7.71 30.13
C ALA A 102 -3.38 8.21 31.45
N PRO A 103 -2.10 8.65 31.47
CA PRO A 103 -1.41 9.09 32.70
C PRO A 103 -2.19 10.06 33.60
N LYS A 104 -2.98 10.95 32.99
CA LYS A 104 -3.78 11.97 33.70
C LYS A 104 -4.98 11.41 34.47
N LYS A 105 -5.37 10.17 34.21
CA LYS A 105 -6.47 9.46 34.87
C LYS A 105 -5.99 8.47 35.94
N VAL A 106 -4.70 8.11 35.92
CA VAL A 106 -4.11 7.29 36.98
C VAL A 106 -4.17 8.09 38.29
N CYS A 107 -4.81 7.52 39.31
CA CYS A 107 -5.08 8.17 40.59
C CYS A 107 -5.95 9.44 40.55
N ASP A 108 -6.81 9.62 39.53
CA ASP A 108 -7.68 10.81 39.39
C ASP A 108 -8.93 10.82 40.30
N LYS A 109 -9.02 9.86 41.24
CA LYS A 109 -10.13 9.59 42.17
C LYS A 109 -11.35 8.87 41.55
N TYR A 110 -11.37 8.59 40.25
CA TYR A 110 -12.40 7.77 39.60
C TYR A 110 -11.94 6.32 39.38
N LYS A 111 -12.86 5.44 38.97
CA LYS A 111 -12.58 4.03 38.65
C LYS A 111 -12.70 3.80 37.14
N ASP A 112 -11.55 3.76 36.45
CA ASP A 112 -11.49 3.49 34.98
C ASP A 112 -11.41 1.99 34.61
N CYS A 113 -10.96 1.14 35.52
CA CYS A 113 -10.98 -0.32 35.33
C CYS A 113 -12.32 -0.92 35.80
N ARG A 114 -12.66 -2.12 35.33
CA ARG A 114 -13.90 -2.81 35.67
C ARG A 114 -13.99 -3.24 37.14
#